data_AF-A0A417RNU6-F1
#
_entry.id   AF-A0A417RNU6-F1
#
_cell.length_a   1.000
_cell.length_b   1.000
_cell.length_c   1.000
_cell.angle_alpha   90.00
_cell.angle_beta   90.00
_cell.angle_gamma   90.00
#
_symmetry.space_group_name_H-M   'P 1'
#
loop_
_entity.id
_entity.type
_entity.pdbx_description
1 polymer ?
#
loop_
_entity_poly.entity_id
_entity_poly.type
_entity_poly.pdbx_seq_one_letter_code
_entity_poly.pdbx_strand_id
1 'polypeptide(L)'
;MEERVELSMLYDFYGALLKENQQRMFEACILDDYGYTEIAEEEGISRQGVYDAIKRASKQLREYEQKLGLVARFQRHKAQVKQVQKELEAKGLSGDEEQWKTLFTLLEEITSE
;
A
#
# COMPACT_ATOMS: atom_id res chain seq x y z
N MET A 1 10.54 10.65 -1.70
CA MET A 1 9.07 10.67 -1.72
C MET A 1 8.53 9.44 -2.45
N GLU A 2 8.99 9.16 -3.67
CA GLU A 2 8.57 7.96 -4.44
C GLU A 2 8.76 6.65 -3.69
N GLU A 3 9.93 6.42 -3.06
CA GLU A 3 10.18 5.19 -2.31
C GLU A 3 9.25 5.03 -1.10
N ARG A 4 8.94 6.13 -0.38
CA ARG A 4 8.02 6.05 0.75
C ARG A 4 6.61 5.69 0.31
N VAL A 5 6.14 6.27 -0.81
CA VAL A 5 4.83 5.93 -1.38
C VAL A 5 4.78 4.46 -1.83
N GLU A 6 5.82 3.97 -2.49
CA GLU A 6 5.97 2.55 -2.83
C GLU A 6 5.88 1.66 -1.58
N LEU A 7 6.66 2.00 -0.56
CA LEU A 7 6.76 1.23 0.69
C LEU A 7 5.45 1.25 1.50
N SER A 8 4.75 2.39 1.58
CA SER A 8 3.42 2.48 2.19
C SER A 8 2.43 1.57 1.48
N MET A 9 2.39 1.60 0.14
CA MET A 9 1.51 0.74 -0.64
C MET A 9 1.86 -0.74 -0.44
N LEU A 10 3.13 -1.12 -0.41
CA LEU A 10 3.52 -2.50 -0.12
C LEU A 10 3.14 -2.91 1.31
N TYR A 11 3.22 -1.99 2.26
CA TYR A 11 2.85 -2.24 3.65
C TYR A 11 1.36 -2.50 3.81
N ASP A 12 0.48 -1.80 3.09
CA ASP A 12 -0.96 -2.05 3.13
C ASP A 12 -1.32 -3.50 2.74
N PHE A 13 -0.55 -4.11 1.83
CA PHE A 13 -0.79 -5.47 1.35
C PHE A 13 -0.04 -6.55 2.14
N TYR A 14 1.14 -6.23 2.67
CA TYR A 14 2.05 -7.23 3.23
C TYR A 14 2.54 -6.93 4.64
N GLY A 15 2.17 -5.79 5.23
CA GLY A 15 2.62 -5.34 6.55
C GLY A 15 2.31 -6.36 7.64
N ALA A 16 1.14 -7.00 7.58
CA ALA A 16 0.72 -8.07 8.50
C ALA A 16 1.65 -9.31 8.50
N LEU A 17 2.48 -9.49 7.47
CA LEU A 17 3.46 -10.60 7.37
C LEU A 17 4.81 -10.26 8.03
N LEU A 18 5.02 -9.01 8.42
CA LEU A 18 6.20 -8.60 9.18
C LEU A 18 6.05 -8.97 10.66
N LYS A 19 7.16 -9.03 11.38
CA LYS A 19 7.13 -9.18 12.84
C LYS A 19 6.62 -7.89 13.49
N GLU A 20 5.93 -7.98 14.62
CA GLU A 20 5.36 -6.82 15.34
C GLU A 20 6.37 -5.69 15.57
N ASN A 21 7.61 -6.01 15.95
CA ASN A 21 8.64 -4.99 16.14
C ASN A 21 9.06 -4.31 14.83
N GLN A 22 9.07 -5.04 13.71
CA GLN A 22 9.33 -4.47 12.38
C GLN A 22 8.16 -3.61 11.93
N GLN A 23 6.93 -4.01 12.20
CA GLN A 23 5.73 -3.21 11.93
C GLN A 23 5.81 -1.86 12.65
N ARG A 24 5.95 -1.86 13.98
CA ARG A 24 6.03 -0.61 14.77
C ARG A 24 7.12 0.34 14.27
N MET A 25 8.34 -0.15 14.09
CA MET A 25 9.44 0.68 13.59
C MET A 25 9.22 1.18 12.16
N PHE A 26 8.58 0.37 11.32
CA PHE A 26 8.27 0.74 9.94
C PHE A 26 7.15 1.77 9.88
N GLU A 27 6.06 1.59 10.63
CA GLU A 27 4.94 2.53 10.73
C GLU A 27 5.43 3.89 11.22
N ALA A 28 6.12 3.91 12.37
CA ALA A 28 6.67 5.14 12.94
C ALA A 28 7.54 5.88 11.92
N CYS A 29 8.43 5.17 11.22
CA CYS A 29 9.34 5.82 10.28
C CYS A 29 8.71 6.20 8.94
N ILE A 30 7.96 5.29 8.31
CA ILE A 30 7.51 5.43 6.91
C ILE A 30 6.12 6.07 6.83
N LEU A 31 5.24 5.78 7.79
CA LEU A 31 3.86 6.29 7.81
C LEU A 31 3.71 7.54 8.67
N ASP A 32 4.37 7.59 9.84
CA ASP A 32 4.17 8.64 10.84
C ASP A 32 5.26 9.72 10.88
N ASP A 33 6.26 9.65 9.99
CA ASP A 33 7.35 10.62 9.86
C ASP A 33 8.33 10.73 11.06
N TYR A 34 8.38 9.73 11.94
CA TYR A 34 9.35 9.70 13.04
C TYR A 34 10.78 9.48 12.54
N GLY A 35 11.73 10.14 13.19
CA GLY A 35 13.16 9.98 12.95
C GLY A 35 13.73 8.72 13.59
N TYR A 36 14.81 8.17 13.02
CA TYR A 36 15.47 6.97 13.57
C TYR A 36 15.98 7.11 15.00
N THR A 37 16.27 8.34 15.45
CA THR A 37 16.69 8.59 16.84
C THR A 37 15.52 8.45 17.81
N GLU A 38 14.36 9.01 17.47
CA GLU A 38 13.14 8.96 18.30
C GLU A 38 12.67 7.50 18.45
N ILE A 39 12.66 6.76 17.33
CA ILE A 39 12.31 5.33 17.32
C ILE A 39 13.32 4.50 18.12
N ALA A 40 14.61 4.85 18.06
CA ALA A 40 15.65 4.13 18.79
C ALA A 40 15.51 4.30 20.31
N GLU A 41 15.14 5.50 20.76
CA GLU A 41 14.86 5.78 22.16
C GLU A 41 13.63 5.00 22.66
N GLU A 42 12.57 4.93 21.86
CA GLU A 42 11.34 4.20 22.21
C GLU A 42 11.52 2.68 22.23
N GLU A 43 12.21 2.11 21.24
CA GLU A 43 12.44 0.66 21.14
C GLU A 43 13.67 0.18 21.96
N GLY A 44 14.43 1.09 22.58
CA GLY A 44 15.59 0.76 23.41
C GLY A 44 16.75 0.13 22.63
N ILE A 45 16.90 0.48 21.36
CA ILE A 45 17.95 -0.02 20.46
C ILE A 45 18.81 1.12 19.91
N SER A 46 19.87 0.82 19.15
CA SER A 46 20.66 1.86 18.50
C SER A 46 19.95 2.43 17.26
N ARG A 47 20.23 3.68 16.92
CA ARG A 47 19.80 4.32 15.66
C ARG A 47 20.16 3.46 14.43
N GLN A 48 21.33 2.80 14.45
CA GLN A 48 21.73 1.88 13.39
C GLN A 48 20.85 0.62 13.37
N GLY A 49 20.47 0.10 14.54
CA GLY A 49 19.54 -1.01 14.67
C GLY A 49 18.18 -0.71 14.05
N VAL A 50 17.64 0.51 14.26
CA VAL A 50 16.39 0.97 13.62
C VAL A 50 16.55 1.02 12.10
N TYR A 51 17.62 1.66 11.60
CA TYR A 51 17.89 1.73 10.16
C TYR A 51 17.95 0.35 9.52
N ASP A 52 18.68 -0.59 10.13
CA ASP A 52 18.81 -1.95 9.61
C ASP A 52 17.48 -2.73 9.69
N ALA A 53 16.67 -2.49 10.73
CA ALA A 53 15.36 -3.10 10.86
C ALA A 53 14.40 -2.65 9.76
N ILE A 54 14.32 -1.34 9.50
CA ILE A 54 13.47 -0.78 8.44
C ILE A 54 13.96 -1.26 7.07
N LYS A 55 15.26 -1.23 6.81
CA LYS A 55 15.84 -1.73 5.56
C LYS A 55 15.49 -3.21 5.31
N ARG A 56 15.52 -4.05 6.36
CA ARG A 56 15.09 -5.45 6.28
C ARG A 56 13.59 -5.60 6.03
N ALA A 57 12.76 -4.79 6.69
CA ALA A 57 11.31 -4.78 6.47
C ALA A 57 10.98 -4.39 5.02
N SER A 58 11.53 -3.28 4.52
CA SER A 58 11.39 -2.84 3.12
C SER A 58 11.79 -3.93 2.11
N LYS A 59 12.90 -4.64 2.38
CA LYS A 59 13.32 -5.75 1.53
C LYS A 59 12.31 -6.90 1.53
N GLN A 60 11.82 -7.31 2.70
CA GLN A 60 10.81 -8.37 2.82
C GLN A 60 9.51 -8.02 2.07
N LEU A 61 9.02 -6.79 2.23
CA LEU A 61 7.83 -6.31 1.53
C LEU A 61 7.97 -6.40 0.00
N ARG A 62 9.13 -5.98 -0.54
CA ARG A 62 9.42 -6.11 -1.99
C ARG A 62 9.54 -7.56 -2.44
N GLU A 63 10.11 -8.44 -1.62
CA GLU A 63 10.18 -9.87 -1.91
C GLU A 63 8.80 -10.54 -1.91
N TYR A 64 7.90 -10.10 -1.03
CA TYR A 64 6.50 -10.54 -1.04
C TYR A 64 5.81 -10.11 -2.34
N GLU A 65 5.97 -8.86 -2.77
CA GLU A 65 5.42 -8.41 -4.05
C GLU A 65 6.01 -9.17 -5.24
N GLN A 66 7.31 -9.44 -5.26
CA GLN A 66 7.94 -10.22 -6.32
C GLN A 66 7.31 -11.62 -6.44
N LYS A 67 6.92 -12.22 -5.32
CA LYS A 67 6.37 -13.58 -5.28
C LYS A 67 4.86 -13.63 -5.49
N LEU A 68 4.12 -12.66 -4.95
CA LEU A 68 2.66 -12.68 -4.86
C LEU A 68 2.00 -11.72 -5.87
N GLY A 69 2.67 -10.62 -6.22
CA GLY A 69 2.23 -9.68 -7.25
C GLY A 69 0.89 -8.99 -6.96
N LEU A 70 0.50 -8.86 -5.69
CA LEU A 70 -0.81 -8.34 -5.31
C LEU A 70 -0.95 -6.85 -5.67
N VAL A 71 0.08 -6.04 -5.44
CA VAL A 71 0.05 -4.62 -5.78
C VAL A 71 -0.02 -4.44 -7.29
N ALA A 72 0.79 -5.19 -8.06
CA ALA A 72 0.74 -5.14 -9.51
C ALA A 72 -0.64 -5.55 -10.08
N ARG A 73 -1.26 -6.60 -9.52
CA ARG A 73 -2.62 -7.03 -9.89
C ARG A 73 -3.66 -5.97 -9.55
N PHE A 74 -3.60 -5.40 -8.35
CA PHE A 74 -4.48 -4.32 -7.92
C PHE A 74 -4.40 -3.10 -8.85
N GLN A 75 -3.19 -2.65 -9.19
CA GLN A 75 -3.00 -1.53 -10.12
C GLN A 75 -3.55 -1.84 -11.52
N ARG A 76 -3.39 -3.09 -12.00
CA ARG A 76 -3.97 -3.53 -13.27
C ARG A 76 -5.49 -3.47 -13.24
N HIS A 77 -6.12 -4.02 -12.20
CA HIS A 77 -7.57 -3.99 -12.07
C HIS A 77 -8.09 -2.54 -11.99
N LYS A 78 -7.43 -1.69 -11.20
CA LYS A 78 -7.75 -0.25 -11.10
C LYS A 78 -7.67 0.46 -12.46
N ALA A 79 -6.67 0.13 -13.28
CA ALA A 79 -6.56 0.67 -14.64
C ALA A 79 -7.70 0.18 -15.54
N GLN A 80 -8.10 -1.10 -15.43
CA GLN A 80 -9.22 -1.65 -16.20
C GLN A 80 -10.55 -0.98 -15.81
N VAL A 81 -10.82 -0.78 -14.52
CA VAL A 81 -12.03 -0.07 -14.04
C VAL A 81 -12.06 1.36 -14.59
N LYS A 82 -10.93 2.08 -14.55
CA LYS A 82 -10.83 3.42 -15.15
C LYS A 82 -11.08 3.41 -16.66
N GLN A 83 -10.66 2.38 -17.38
CA GLN A 83 -10.95 2.26 -18.81
C GLN A 83 -12.44 2.03 -19.05
N VAL A 84 -13.06 1.16 -18.25
CA VAL A 84 -14.51 0.92 -18.30
C VAL A 84 -15.27 2.22 -18.09
N GLN A 85 -14.90 3.02 -17.08
CA GLN A 85 -15.49 4.34 -16.85
C GLN A 85 -15.43 5.24 -18.10
N LYS A 86 -14.26 5.36 -18.73
CA LYS A 86 -14.08 6.19 -19.93
C LYS A 86 -14.94 5.74 -21.11
N GLU A 87 -15.05 4.43 -21.34
CA GLU A 87 -15.86 3.87 -22.43
C GLU A 87 -17.36 4.13 -22.22
N LEU A 88 -17.82 4.09 -20.97
CA LEU A 88 -19.21 4.36 -20.61
C LEU A 88 -19.56 5.84 -20.78
N GLU A 89 -18.68 6.73 -20.32
CA GLU A 89 -18.80 8.18 -20.54
C GLU A 89 -18.84 8.51 -22.04
N ALA A 90 -17.95 7.91 -22.84
CA ALA A 90 -17.89 8.12 -24.29
C ALA A 90 -19.15 7.64 -25.04
N LYS A 91 -19.85 6.63 -24.52
CA LYS A 91 -21.11 6.12 -25.09
C LYS A 91 -22.35 6.94 -24.70
N GLY A 92 -22.18 8.01 -23.93
CA GLY A 92 -23.30 8.86 -23.49
C GLY A 92 -24.22 8.17 -22.48
N LEU A 93 -23.77 7.06 -21.88
CA LEU A 93 -24.46 6.39 -20.79
C LEU A 93 -24.15 7.16 -19.50
N SER A 94 -24.75 8.35 -19.36
CA SER A 94 -24.82 9.04 -18.08
C SER A 94 -25.91 8.36 -17.23
N GLY A 95 -25.64 7.16 -16.75
CA GLY A 95 -26.38 6.63 -15.59
C GLY A 95 -26.36 7.65 -14.46
N ASP A 96 -27.41 7.65 -13.63
CA ASP A 96 -27.45 8.49 -12.42
C ASP A 96 -26.11 8.35 -11.69
N GLU A 97 -25.53 9.48 -11.27
CA GLU A 97 -24.22 9.54 -10.61
C GLU A 97 -24.12 8.55 -9.44
N GLU A 98 -25.28 8.25 -8.84
CA GLU A 98 -25.50 7.27 -7.79
C GLU A 98 -25.35 5.81 -8.26
N GLN A 99 -25.88 5.44 -9.43
CA GLN A 99 -25.76 4.08 -9.99
C GLN A 99 -24.32 3.76 -10.38
N TRP A 100 -23.61 4.75 -10.94
CA TRP A 100 -22.19 4.60 -11.24
C TRP A 100 -21.37 4.46 -9.96
N LYS A 101 -21.63 5.28 -8.94
CA LYS A 101 -20.99 5.12 -7.62
C LYS A 101 -21.21 3.71 -7.06
N THR A 102 -22.43 3.18 -7.09
CA THR A 102 -22.71 1.82 -6.60
C THR A 102 -21.95 0.76 -7.39
N LEU A 103 -21.92 0.86 -8.72
CA LEU A 103 -21.18 -0.09 -9.55
C LEU A 103 -19.66 -0.03 -9.29
N PHE A 104 -19.12 1.18 -9.08
CA PHE A 104 -17.72 1.36 -8.74
C PHE A 104 -17.39 0.84 -7.35
N THR A 105 -18.25 1.08 -6.35
CA THR A 105 -18.09 0.50 -5.01
C THR A 105 -18.09 -1.03 -5.07
N LEU A 106 -19.00 -1.64 -5.82
CA LEU A 106 -19.05 -3.09 -6.02
C LEU A 106 -17.80 -3.64 -6.72
N LEU A 107 -17.29 -2.93 -7.74
CA LEU A 107 -16.06 -3.33 -8.43
C LEU A 107 -14.84 -3.16 -7.52
N GLU A 108 -14.77 -2.10 -6.71
CA GLU A 108 -13.71 -1.89 -5.73
C GLU A 108 -13.72 -2.99 -4.66
N GLU A 109 -14.88 -3.38 -4.15
CA GLU A 109 -15.05 -4.51 -3.22
C GLU A 109 -14.51 -5.82 -3.81
N ILE A 110 -14.83 -6.13 -5.07
CA ILE A 110 -14.34 -7.36 -5.76
C ILE A 110 -12.82 -7.33 -5.97
N THR A 111 -12.21 -6.15 -6.09
CA THR A 111 -10.77 -6.01 -6.26
C THR A 111 -9.98 -5.93 -4.96
N SER A 112 -10.66 -5.89 -3.82
CA SER A 112 -10.06 -5.76 -2.48
C SER A 112 -9.88 -7.09 -1.73
N GLU A 113 -10.23 -8.22 -2.36
CA GLU A 113 -9.91 -9.59 -1.92
C GLU A 113 -8.68 -10.17 -2.65
#